data_AF-A0A512IQX8-F1
#
_entry.id   AF-A0A512IQX8-F1
#
_cell.length_a   1.000
_cell.length_b   1.000
_cell.length_c   1.000
_cell.angle_alpha   90.00
_cell.angle_beta   90.00
_cell.angle_gamma   90.00
#
_symmetry.space_group_name_H-M   'P 1'
#
loop_
_entity.id
_entity.type
_entity.pdbx_description
1 polymer ?
#
loop_
_entity_poly.entity_id
_entity_poly.type
_entity_poly.pdbx_seq_one_letter_code
_entity_poly.pdbx_strand_id
1 'polypeptide(L)'
;MTASYPYPGSYPPGGSPAELRQTVADMMATVGMRANMACDYAAIGDDAGLAYTLRCAAAEFRAALSAAGMLAELKRSQAKQAGQPSPAARRRSATDDLEVRA
;
A
#
# COMPACT_ATOMS: atom_id res chain seq x y z
N MET A 1 6.14 1.20 -20.01
CA MET A 1 4.73 1.65 -20.07
C MET A 1 4.23 1.76 -18.65
N THR A 2 4.33 2.95 -18.06
CA THR A 2 3.82 3.25 -16.71
C THR A 2 2.31 3.48 -16.83
N ALA A 3 1.52 2.65 -16.17
CA ALA A 3 0.08 2.85 -16.10
C ALA A 3 -0.19 4.12 -15.28
N SER A 4 -0.52 5.21 -15.97
CA SER A 4 -1.09 6.40 -15.36
C SER A 4 -2.49 6.03 -14.90
N TYR A 5 -2.73 6.00 -13.59
CA TYR A 5 -4.06 5.78 -13.01
C TYR A 5 -4.66 7.16 -12.68
N PRO A 6 -5.53 7.73 -13.53
CA PRO A 6 -6.01 9.10 -13.39
C PRO A 6 -7.16 9.26 -12.38
N TYR A 7 -7.48 8.23 -11.59
CA TYR A 7 -8.62 8.26 -10.68
C TYR A 7 -8.21 8.01 -9.23
N PRO A 8 -8.66 8.86 -8.28
CA PRO A 8 -8.53 8.57 -6.85
C PRO A 8 -9.41 7.36 -6.53
N GLY A 9 -8.77 6.20 -6.31
CA GLY A 9 -9.43 4.95 -5.94
C GLY A 9 -9.25 3.79 -6.93
N SER A 10 -8.63 4.01 -8.09
CA SER A 10 -8.35 2.94 -9.06
C SER A 10 -6.94 2.38 -8.85
N TYR A 11 -6.71 1.68 -7.74
CA TYR A 11 -5.45 0.94 -7.57
C TYR A 11 -5.48 -0.36 -8.38
N PRO A 12 -4.41 -0.69 -9.12
CA PRO A 12 -4.34 -1.98 -9.80
C PRO A 12 -4.49 -3.12 -8.79
N PRO A 13 -5.35 -4.12 -9.08
CA PRO A 13 -5.40 -5.34 -8.31
C PRO A 13 -4.08 -6.10 -8.55
N GLY A 14 -3.14 -5.98 -7.61
CA GLY A 14 -1.84 -6.62 -7.69
C GLY A 14 -0.62 -5.70 -7.52
N GLY A 15 -0.80 -4.47 -7.01
CA GLY A 15 0.31 -3.53 -6.78
C GLY A 15 1.45 -4.16 -5.97
N SER A 16 2.62 -4.26 -6.58
CA SER A 16 3.86 -4.66 -5.92
C SER A 16 4.14 -3.73 -4.71
N PRO A 17 4.98 -4.16 -3.75
CA PRO A 17 5.36 -3.30 -2.64
C PRO A 17 5.97 -1.95 -3.09
N ALA A 18 6.59 -1.90 -4.27
CA ALA A 18 7.13 -0.67 -4.84
C ALA A 18 6.02 0.29 -5.30
N GLU A 19 5.02 -0.20 -6.01
CA GLU A 19 3.90 0.62 -6.49
C GLU A 19 3.04 1.16 -5.35
N LEU A 20 2.85 0.37 -4.28
CA LEU A 20 2.15 0.85 -3.08
C LEU A 20 2.95 1.95 -2.36
N ARG A 21 4.29 1.89 -2.34
CA ARG A 21 5.11 2.99 -1.80
C ARG A 21 5.01 4.25 -2.65
N GLN A 22 5.06 4.10 -3.98
CA GLN A 22 4.93 5.23 -4.89
C GLN A 22 3.55 5.90 -4.73
N THR A 23 2.51 5.09 -4.67
CA THR A 23 1.14 5.53 -4.36
C THR A 23 1.07 6.38 -3.09
N VAL A 24 1.68 5.92 -2.00
CA VAL A 24 1.70 6.67 -0.73
C VAL A 24 2.44 7.98 -0.91
N ALA A 25 3.58 7.98 -1.62
CA ALA A 25 4.35 9.19 -1.88
C ALA A 25 3.54 10.23 -2.68
N ASP A 26 2.85 9.82 -3.74
CA ASP A 26 2.03 10.69 -4.60
C ASP A 26 0.86 11.31 -3.81
N MET A 27 0.21 10.51 -2.96
CA MET A 27 -0.85 11.00 -2.07
C MET A 27 -0.32 12.00 -1.06
N MET A 28 0.83 11.73 -0.45
CA MET A 28 1.43 12.65 0.52
C MET A 28 1.92 13.95 -0.14
N ALA A 29 2.35 13.91 -1.39
CA ALA A 29 2.65 15.12 -2.16
C ALA A 29 1.40 16.00 -2.32
N THR A 30 0.25 15.42 -2.66
CA THR A 30 -1.01 16.15 -2.76
C THR A 30 -1.46 16.71 -1.41
N VAL A 31 -1.33 15.94 -0.32
CA VAL A 31 -1.60 16.43 1.05
C VAL A 31 -0.70 17.63 1.38
N GLY A 32 0.58 17.58 1.01
CA GLY A 32 1.51 18.71 1.19
C GLY A 32 1.07 19.96 0.45
N MET A 33 0.63 19.84 -0.81
CA MET A 33 0.08 20.96 -1.57
C MET A 33 -1.15 21.56 -0.88
N ARG A 34 -2.07 20.73 -0.39
CA ARG A 34 -3.26 21.20 0.33
C ARG A 34 -2.94 21.83 1.67
N ALA A 35 -1.91 21.37 2.36
CA ALA A 35 -1.46 22.00 3.60
C ALA A 35 -0.98 23.43 3.33
N ASN A 36 -0.23 23.66 2.25
CA ASN A 36 0.17 25.01 1.85
C ASN A 36 -1.04 25.89 1.53
N MET A 37 -2.00 25.37 0.75
CA MET A 37 -3.25 26.09 0.46
C MET A 37 -4.04 26.44 1.74
N ALA A 38 -4.08 25.54 2.72
CA ALA A 38 -4.72 25.80 4.00
C ALA A 38 -4.05 26.95 4.76
N CYS A 39 -2.72 27.06 4.71
CA CYS A 39 -2.00 28.21 5.26
C CYS A 39 -2.38 29.50 4.55
N ASP A 40 -2.47 29.49 3.21
CA ASP A 40 -2.86 30.67 2.43
C ASP A 40 -4.29 31.11 2.76
N TYR A 41 -5.25 30.18 2.80
CA TYR A 41 -6.65 30.49 3.16
C TYR A 41 -6.78 31.04 4.58
N ALA A 42 -6.04 30.48 5.54
CA ALA A 42 -5.99 31.00 6.90
C ALA A 42 -5.41 32.43 6.95
N ALA A 43 -4.37 32.70 6.16
CA ALA A 43 -3.73 34.02 6.12
C ALA A 43 -4.65 35.12 5.54
N ILE A 44 -5.52 34.78 4.59
CA ILE A 44 -6.46 35.73 3.98
C ILE A 44 -7.85 35.74 4.64
N GLY A 45 -8.08 34.93 5.66
CA GLY A 45 -9.37 34.84 6.37
C GLY A 45 -10.48 34.14 5.57
N ASP A 46 -10.14 33.28 4.61
CA ASP A 46 -11.11 32.48 3.86
C ASP A 46 -11.40 31.17 4.61
N ASP A 47 -12.32 31.24 5.58
CA ASP A 47 -12.70 30.09 6.40
C ASP A 47 -13.39 28.97 5.59
N ALA A 48 -14.09 29.32 4.51
CA ALA A 48 -14.76 28.34 3.66
C ALA A 48 -13.75 27.54 2.83
N GLY A 49 -12.80 28.23 2.19
CA GLY A 49 -11.67 27.63 1.48
C GLY A 49 -10.78 26.79 2.38
N LEU A 50 -10.50 27.28 3.59
CA LEU A 50 -9.77 26.55 4.64
C LEU A 50 -10.47 25.24 5.01
N ALA A 51 -11.76 25.31 5.40
CA ALA A 51 -12.52 24.14 5.82
C ALA A 51 -12.64 23.10 4.70
N TYR A 52 -12.88 23.54 3.47
CA TYR A 52 -12.93 22.65 2.31
C TYR A 52 -11.59 21.94 2.07
N THR A 53 -10.50 22.70 2.02
CA THR A 53 -9.16 22.19 1.72
C THR A 53 -8.69 21.18 2.77
N LEU A 54 -8.94 21.44 4.06
CA LEU A 54 -8.62 20.52 5.14
C LEU A 54 -9.40 19.20 5.03
N ARG A 55 -10.67 19.23 4.63
CA ARG A 55 -11.45 17.99 4.40
C ARG A 55 -10.87 17.16 3.27
N CYS A 56 -10.47 17.81 2.18
CA CYS A 56 -9.81 17.13 1.06
C CYS A 56 -8.46 16.53 1.48
N ALA A 57 -7.63 17.28 2.21
CA ALA A 57 -6.36 16.79 2.73
C ALA A 57 -6.56 15.57 3.64
N ALA A 58 -7.57 15.61 4.52
CA ALA A 58 -7.91 14.47 5.38
C ALA A 58 -8.36 13.24 4.58
N ALA A 59 -9.12 13.43 3.49
CA ALA A 59 -9.54 12.32 2.64
C ALA A 59 -8.35 11.66 1.93
N GLU A 60 -7.43 12.45 1.38
CA GLU A 60 -6.22 11.96 0.74
C GLU A 60 -5.29 11.27 1.74
N PHE A 61 -5.13 11.83 2.94
CA PHE A 61 -4.34 11.21 4.00
C PHE A 61 -4.92 9.85 4.44
N ARG A 62 -6.25 9.75 4.57
CA ARG A 62 -6.90 8.45 4.87
C ARG A 62 -6.66 7.43 3.77
N ALA A 63 -6.68 7.84 2.51
CA ALA A 63 -6.39 6.95 1.39
C ALA A 63 -4.92 6.49 1.39
N ALA A 64 -3.98 7.39 1.72
CA ALA A 64 -2.57 7.04 1.90
C ALA A 64 -2.35 6.02 3.03
N LEU A 65 -3.05 6.18 4.16
CA LEU A 65 -3.03 5.22 5.26
C LEU A 65 -3.56 3.84 4.84
N SER A 66 -4.62 3.80 4.03
CA SER A 66 -5.13 2.54 3.47
C SER A 66 -4.09 1.83 2.60
N ALA A 67 -3.42 2.58 1.69
CA ALA A 67 -2.34 2.03 0.86
C ALA A 67 -1.15 1.53 1.69
N ALA A 68 -0.76 2.27 2.73
CA ALA A 68 0.28 1.83 3.67
C ALA A 68 -0.12 0.55 4.44
N GLY A 69 -1.39 0.42 4.82
CA GLY A 69 -1.94 -0.80 5.42
C GLY A 69 -1.84 -2.01 4.48
N MET A 70 -2.22 -1.84 3.21
CA MET A 70 -2.07 -2.89 2.19
C MET A 70 -0.60 -3.31 2.00
N LEU A 71 0.33 -2.36 2.01
CA LEU A 71 1.76 -2.63 1.93
C LEU A 71 2.25 -3.49 3.13
N ALA A 72 1.78 -3.18 4.33
CA ALA A 72 2.12 -3.95 5.53
C ALA A 72 1.61 -5.39 5.44
N GLU A 73 0.36 -5.60 5.01
CA GLU A 73 -0.23 -6.92 4.85
C GLU A 73 0.43 -7.74 3.74
N LEU A 74 0.80 -7.09 2.63
CA LEU A 74 1.53 -7.74 1.54
C LEU A 74 2.90 -8.23 2.02
N LYS A 75 3.65 -7.41 2.78
CA LYS A 75 4.93 -7.81 3.36
C LYS A 75 4.78 -8.96 4.36
N ARG A 76 3.74 -8.95 5.19
CA ARG A 76 3.44 -10.06 6.13
C ARG A 76 3.14 -11.36 5.38
N SER A 77 2.36 -11.28 4.32
CA SER A 77 1.98 -12.44 3.50
C SER A 77 3.20 -13.05 2.80
N GLN A 78 4.09 -12.23 2.24
CA GLN A 78 5.35 -12.69 1.64
C GLN A 78 6.28 -13.35 2.68
N ALA A 79 6.39 -12.78 3.89
CA ALA A 79 7.20 -13.36 4.96
C ALA A 79 6.68 -14.76 5.39
N LYS A 80 5.35 -14.94 5.45
CA LYS A 80 4.74 -16.25 5.76
C LYS A 80 5.04 -17.29 4.67
N GLN A 81 5.01 -16.90 3.40
CA GLN A 81 5.32 -17.78 2.28
C GLN A 81 6.80 -18.19 2.26
N ALA A 82 7.72 -17.27 2.56
CA ALA A 82 9.15 -17.57 2.64
C ALA A 82 9.51 -18.55 3.77
N GLY A 83 8.70 -18.61 4.84
CA GLY A 83 8.89 -19.53 5.96
C GLY A 83 8.27 -20.92 5.78
N GLN A 84 7.46 -21.16 4.73
CA GLN A 84 6.91 -22.49 4.47
C GLN A 84 7.90 -23.33 3.64
N PRO A 85 8.38 -24.48 4.14
CA PRO A 85 9.19 -25.39 3.35
C PRO A 85 8.36 -25.89 2.15
N SER A 86 8.96 -25.82 0.96
CA SER A 86 8.35 -26.22 -0.30
C SER A 86 7.71 -27.62 -0.18
N PRO A 87 6.45 -27.83 -0.64
CA PRO A 87 5.76 -29.12 -0.57
C PRO A 87 6.53 -30.27 -1.23
N ALA A 88 7.45 -29.95 -2.15
CA ALA A 88 8.34 -30.91 -2.80
C ALA A 88 9.36 -31.56 -1.85
N ALA A 89 9.71 -30.90 -0.73
CA ALA A 89 10.60 -31.47 0.28
C ALA A 89 9.90 -32.54 1.14
N ARG A 90 8.56 -32.47 1.28
CA ARG A 90 7.77 -33.40 2.10
C ARG A 90 7.52 -34.75 1.44
N ARG A 91 7.75 -34.87 0.13
CA ARG A 91 7.48 -36.09 -0.64
C ARG A 91 8.66 -37.06 -0.73
N ARG A 92 9.89 -36.61 -0.40
CA ARG A 92 11.09 -37.47 -0.41
C ARG A 92 11.31 -38.24 0.90
N SER A 93 10.77 -37.75 2.00
CA SER A 93 10.88 -38.43 3.30
C SER A 93 9.91 -39.61 3.48
N ALA A 94 8.96 -39.81 2.57
CA ALA A 94 7.96 -40.88 2.69
C ALA A 94 8.32 -42.15 1.88
N THR A 95 9.35 -42.09 1.04
CA THR A 95 9.78 -43.21 0.19
C THR A 95 11.03 -43.93 0.70
N ASP A 96 11.86 -43.28 1.52
CA ASP A 96 13.06 -43.92 2.08
C ASP A 96 12.75 -44.90 3.24
N ASP A 97 11.58 -44.79 3.88
CA ASP A 97 11.19 -45.68 4.98
C ASP A 97 10.64 -47.05 4.52
N LEU A 98 10.49 -47.29 3.21
CA LEU A 98 9.99 -48.55 2.66
C LEU A 98 11.09 -49.49 2.13
N GLU A 99 12.34 -49.03 1.95
CA GLU A 99 13.43 -49.86 1.39
C GLU A 99 14.31 -50.58 2.43
N VAL A 100 14.13 -50.33 3.73
CA VAL A 100 14.97 -50.96 4.79
C VAL A 100 14.39 -52.29 5.31
N ARG A 101 13.36 -52.85 4.67
CA ARG A 101 12.65 -54.06 5.17
C ARG A 101 12.40 -55.16 4.13
N ALA A 102 13.23 -55.25 3.09
CA ALA A 102 13.26 -56.40 2.17
C ALA A 102 14.45 -57.32 2.44
#